data_AF-A0A4P6FW14-F1
#
_entry.id   AF-A0A4P6FW14-F1
#
_cell.length_a   1.000
_cell.length_b   1.000
_cell.length_c   1.000
_cell.angle_alpha   90.00
_cell.angle_beta   90.00
_cell.angle_gamma   90.00
#
_symmetry.space_group_name_H-M   'P 1'
#
loop_
_entity.id
_entity.type
_entity.pdbx_description
1 polymer ?
#
loop_
_entity_poly.entity_id
_entity_poly.type
_entity_poly.pdbx_seq_one_letter_code
_entity_poly.pdbx_strand_id
1 'polypeptide(L)'
;MNGMGAPDRAKWIPSRYHKRGHALTPLRLAAALLALVAGLGAPAVAAASSPQTFRDCRDCPAMVALPAGRLAIGSPETEVGRHRNEGPQRELQIRGLAVSETEVTRRQFREFVTATRRKVRPGCDTHGDGRNGNWDPVPTASWINPGFAQSDDHPVVCVAWHDARDYAAWIASKSRQPYRLLREAEWEYAARAGTTSAFF
;
A
#
# COMPACT_ATOMS: atom_id res chain seq x y z
N MET A 1 12.20 75.02 -31.65
CA MET A 1 13.54 74.83 -31.03
C MET A 1 13.77 73.32 -31.03
N ASN A 2 14.30 72.81 -32.14
CA ASN A 2 15.68 72.31 -32.31
C ASN A 2 15.87 71.01 -31.52
N GLY A 3 16.26 69.86 -32.07
CA GLY A 3 16.74 69.43 -33.39
C GLY A 3 17.24 67.99 -33.19
N MET A 4 16.84 67.05 -34.03
CA MET A 4 17.72 66.28 -34.94
C MET A 4 18.98 65.64 -34.33
N GLY A 5 19.13 64.31 -34.55
CA GLY A 5 20.45 63.68 -34.67
C GLY A 5 20.57 62.25 -34.15
N ALA A 6 20.26 61.26 -34.98
CA ALA A 6 20.96 59.97 -35.01
C ALA A 6 22.02 60.05 -36.14
N PRO A 7 22.79 58.99 -36.48
CA PRO A 7 23.38 57.85 -35.73
C PRO A 7 24.93 57.85 -35.93
N ASP A 8 25.69 56.84 -35.48
CA ASP A 8 26.48 55.97 -36.39
C ASP A 8 27.36 54.89 -35.70
N ARG A 9 27.64 53.85 -36.50
CA ARG A 9 28.48 52.67 -36.29
C ARG A 9 29.96 52.95 -36.58
N ALA A 10 30.89 52.22 -35.93
CA ALA A 10 32.15 51.69 -36.52
C ALA A 10 32.97 50.99 -35.40
N LYS A 11 33.28 49.69 -35.46
CA LYS A 11 34.25 48.94 -36.31
C LYS A 11 35.74 49.06 -35.87
N TRP A 12 36.30 47.88 -35.54
CA TRP A 12 37.62 47.32 -35.92
C TRP A 12 38.96 47.81 -35.28
N ILE A 13 39.55 46.99 -34.38
CA ILE A 13 40.83 46.18 -34.42
C ILE A 13 42.00 46.78 -35.26
N PRO A 14 43.35 46.71 -34.95
CA PRO A 14 44.16 45.60 -34.36
C PRO A 14 45.44 45.88 -33.49
N SER A 15 45.96 44.76 -32.91
CA SER A 15 47.36 44.25 -32.88
C SER A 15 48.49 44.93 -32.08
N ARG A 16 49.22 44.10 -31.29
CA ARG A 16 50.66 43.74 -31.42
C ARG A 16 51.00 42.73 -30.30
N TYR A 17 51.16 41.44 -30.58
CA TYR A 17 52.41 40.73 -30.91
C TYR A 17 53.67 41.20 -30.16
N HIS A 18 54.16 40.37 -29.23
CA HIS A 18 55.59 40.22 -28.93
C HIS A 18 55.96 38.73 -28.79
N LYS A 19 57.05 38.37 -29.48
CA LYS A 19 57.67 37.05 -29.60
C LYS A 19 58.60 36.74 -28.41
N ARG A 20 58.98 35.45 -28.35
CA ARG A 20 60.22 34.80 -27.86
C ARG A 20 59.91 33.88 -26.68
N GLY A 21 60.40 32.64 -26.58
CA GLY A 21 61.33 31.87 -27.40
C GLY A 21 61.33 30.42 -26.89
N HIS A 22 61.80 29.49 -27.73
CA HIS A 22 61.81 28.06 -27.48
C HIS A 22 62.87 27.65 -26.45
N ALA A 23 62.51 26.71 -25.58
CA ALA A 23 63.43 25.72 -25.01
C ALA A 23 62.69 24.40 -24.81
N LEU A 24 63.14 23.36 -25.52
CA LEU A 24 62.72 21.97 -25.37
C LEU A 24 63.65 21.28 -24.36
N THR A 25 63.08 20.61 -23.36
CA THR A 25 63.76 19.61 -22.51
C THR A 25 62.75 18.58 -21.98
N PRO A 26 63.17 17.38 -21.59
CA PRO A 26 62.53 16.12 -21.98
C PRO A 26 61.41 15.64 -21.04
N LEU A 27 60.62 14.72 -21.60
CA LEU A 27 59.60 13.87 -20.96
C LEU A 27 59.97 13.50 -19.51
N ARG A 28 59.16 13.91 -18.55
CA ARG A 28 58.98 13.22 -17.27
C ARG A 28 57.54 12.75 -17.18
N LEU A 29 57.37 11.43 -17.25
CA LEU A 29 56.18 10.72 -16.82
C LEU A 29 55.87 11.11 -15.36
N ALA A 30 54.71 11.73 -15.14
CA ALA A 30 54.06 11.75 -13.84
C ALA A 30 52.54 11.66 -14.09
N ALA A 31 52.04 10.44 -14.00
CA ALA A 31 50.63 10.14 -13.92
C ALA A 31 50.08 10.67 -12.59
N ALA A 32 48.99 11.44 -12.65
CA ALA A 32 47.92 11.46 -11.63
C ALA A 32 46.86 12.49 -12.04
N LEU A 33 46.04 12.16 -13.03
CA LEU A 33 44.71 12.76 -13.16
C LEU A 33 43.80 11.98 -12.21
N LEU A 34 43.60 12.52 -11.00
CA LEU A 34 42.50 12.08 -10.13
C LEU A 34 41.19 12.43 -10.86
N ALA A 35 40.59 11.45 -11.53
CA ALA A 35 39.23 11.58 -12.01
C ALA A 35 38.32 11.69 -10.80
N LEU A 36 37.73 12.86 -10.59
CA LEU A 36 36.66 13.07 -9.63
C LEU A 36 35.43 12.31 -10.19
N VAL A 37 35.29 11.04 -9.81
CA VAL A 37 34.06 10.31 -10.07
C VAL A 37 33.01 10.90 -9.15
N ALA A 38 32.23 11.85 -9.66
CA ALA A 38 31.00 12.27 -9.03
C ALA A 38 30.10 11.03 -8.95
N GLY A 39 30.05 10.42 -7.76
CA GLY A 39 29.13 9.35 -7.46
C GLY A 39 27.73 9.86 -7.70
N LEU A 40 27.12 9.44 -8.81
CA LEU A 40 25.67 9.37 -8.93
C LEU A 40 25.22 8.40 -7.84
N GLY A 41 25.00 8.92 -6.63
CA GLY A 41 24.27 8.21 -5.62
C GLY A 41 22.92 7.88 -6.23
N ALA A 42 22.68 6.60 -6.54
CA ALA A 42 21.35 6.13 -6.83
C ALA A 42 20.44 6.67 -5.71
N PRO A 43 19.22 7.16 -6.02
CA PRO A 43 18.29 7.52 -4.96
C PRO A 43 18.16 6.27 -4.09
N ALA A 44 18.55 6.40 -2.81
CA ALA A 44 18.36 5.34 -1.86
C ALA A 44 16.87 5.02 -1.91
N VAL A 45 16.52 3.85 -2.45
CA VAL A 45 15.20 3.26 -2.26
C VAL A 45 15.13 3.12 -0.75
N ALA A 46 14.39 4.03 -0.09
CA ALA A 46 14.18 3.96 1.33
C ALA A 46 13.66 2.55 1.60
N ALA A 47 14.47 1.73 2.26
CA ALA A 47 14.05 0.42 2.69
C ALA A 47 12.78 0.65 3.50
N ALA A 48 11.64 0.19 2.99
CA ALA A 48 10.38 0.31 3.69
C ALA A 48 10.56 -0.43 5.02
N SER A 49 10.72 0.33 6.09
CA SER A 49 10.71 -0.20 7.45
C SER A 49 9.46 -1.06 7.59
N SER A 50 9.61 -2.29 8.10
CA SER A 50 8.51 -3.23 8.28
C SER A 50 7.31 -2.50 8.90
N PRO A 51 6.10 -2.68 8.35
CA PRO A 51 4.94 -1.95 8.85
C PRO A 51 4.80 -2.19 10.36
N GLN A 52 4.86 -1.12 11.16
CA GLN A 52 4.73 -1.25 12.60
C GLN A 52 3.28 -1.56 12.94
N THR A 53 3.05 -2.71 13.57
CA THR A 53 1.74 -3.06 14.13
C THR A 53 1.49 -2.24 15.41
N PHE A 54 0.28 -1.70 15.55
CA PHE A 54 -0.18 -0.99 16.75
C PHE A 54 -1.57 -1.45 17.19
N ARG A 55 -1.97 -1.07 18.41
CA ARG A 55 -3.32 -1.33 18.97
C ARG A 55 -3.82 -0.08 19.69
N ASP A 56 -5.07 0.29 19.44
CA ASP A 56 -5.68 1.46 20.10
C ASP A 56 -6.27 1.15 21.49
N CYS A 57 -6.48 -0.13 21.80
CA CYS A 57 -6.95 -0.59 23.11
C CYS A 57 -6.57 -2.05 23.34
N ARG A 58 -6.65 -2.53 24.59
CA ARG A 58 -6.29 -3.90 24.98
C ARG A 58 -6.98 -4.97 24.13
N ASP A 59 -8.25 -4.77 23.84
CA ASP A 59 -9.08 -5.75 23.13
C ASP A 59 -9.30 -5.37 21.65
N CYS A 60 -8.63 -4.33 21.16
CA CYS A 60 -8.73 -3.89 19.77
C CYS A 60 -7.86 -4.78 18.86
N PRO A 61 -8.24 -4.94 17.58
CA PRO A 61 -7.39 -5.60 16.60
C PRO A 61 -6.01 -4.94 16.49
N ALA A 62 -5.01 -5.74 16.18
CA ALA A 62 -3.72 -5.24 15.73
C ALA A 62 -3.92 -4.60 14.36
N MET A 63 -3.40 -3.39 14.21
CA MET A 63 -3.54 -2.58 13.00
C MET A 63 -2.17 -2.34 12.39
N VAL A 64 -2.10 -2.37 11.06
CA VAL A 64 -0.92 -2.08 10.28
C VAL A 64 -1.16 -0.83 9.45
N ALA A 65 -0.25 0.14 9.53
CA ALA A 65 -0.31 1.35 8.72
C ALA A 65 0.18 1.09 7.29
N LEU A 66 -0.67 1.35 6.31
CA LEU A 66 -0.36 1.30 4.90
C LEU A 66 -0.17 2.73 4.37
N PRO A 67 0.91 3.00 3.62
CA PRO A 67 1.14 4.33 3.04
C PRO A 67 0.08 4.66 1.98
N ALA A 68 -0.01 5.93 1.61
CA ALA A 68 -0.74 6.30 0.40
C ALA A 68 -0.04 5.72 -0.84
N GLY A 69 -0.80 5.31 -1.85
CA GLY A 69 -0.24 4.69 -3.04
C GLY A 69 -1.17 4.73 -4.25
N ARG A 70 -0.65 4.25 -5.38
CA ARG A 70 -1.42 4.00 -6.60
C ARG A 70 -1.33 2.53 -6.94
N LEU A 71 -2.42 1.99 -7.47
CA LEU A 71 -2.50 0.59 -7.86
C LEU A 71 -3.51 0.41 -9.00
N ALA A 72 -3.19 -0.47 -9.95
CA ALA A 72 -4.16 -1.01 -10.88
C ALA A 72 -5.03 -2.06 -10.16
N ILE A 73 -6.28 -1.69 -9.87
CA ILE A 73 -7.29 -2.59 -9.28
C ILE A 73 -7.86 -3.49 -10.36
N GLY A 74 -8.07 -4.76 -10.03
CA GLY A 74 -8.50 -5.82 -10.94
C GLY A 74 -7.34 -6.60 -11.54
N SER A 75 -7.67 -7.63 -12.32
CA SER A 75 -6.73 -8.57 -12.93
C SER A 75 -6.46 -8.25 -14.42
N PRO A 76 -5.22 -8.40 -14.94
CA PRO A 76 -4.94 -8.33 -16.37
C PRO A 76 -5.74 -9.36 -17.18
N GLU A 77 -6.09 -9.06 -18.43
CA GLU A 77 -6.87 -9.99 -19.28
C GLU A 77 -6.20 -11.35 -19.46
N THR A 78 -4.87 -11.41 -19.38
CA THR A 78 -4.04 -12.60 -19.54
C THR A 78 -3.81 -13.37 -18.24
N GLU A 79 -4.34 -12.92 -17.10
CA GLU A 79 -4.14 -13.59 -15.82
C GLU A 79 -4.89 -14.94 -15.77
N VAL A 80 -4.16 -16.01 -15.47
CA VAL A 80 -4.74 -17.35 -15.36
C VAL A 80 -5.70 -17.40 -14.18
N GLY A 81 -6.92 -17.87 -14.41
CA GLY A 81 -7.96 -17.94 -13.38
C GLY A 81 -8.82 -16.69 -13.25
N ARG A 82 -8.51 -15.62 -13.99
CA ARG A 82 -9.34 -14.41 -14.04
C ARG A 82 -10.79 -14.70 -14.41
N HIS A 83 -11.71 -14.07 -13.70
CA HIS A 83 -13.12 -13.97 -14.05
C HIS A 83 -13.47 -12.66 -14.78
N ARG A 84 -14.58 -12.67 -15.53
CA ARG A 84 -15.03 -11.52 -16.34
C ARG A 84 -15.30 -10.25 -15.54
N ASN A 85 -15.64 -10.39 -14.26
CA ASN A 85 -16.01 -9.29 -13.36
C ASN A 85 -14.79 -8.66 -12.65
N GLU A 86 -13.57 -9.15 -12.91
CA GLU A 86 -12.34 -8.61 -12.33
C GLU A 86 -11.69 -7.52 -13.19
N GLY A 87 -12.37 -7.04 -14.24
CA GLY A 87 -11.88 -5.97 -15.10
C GLY A 87 -12.97 -4.99 -15.55
N PRO A 88 -12.61 -3.98 -16.37
CA PRO A 88 -11.24 -3.67 -16.79
C PRO A 88 -10.39 -3.19 -15.61
N GLN A 89 -9.06 -3.35 -15.72
CA GLN A 89 -8.17 -2.79 -14.70
C GLN A 89 -8.32 -1.27 -14.66
N ARG A 90 -8.32 -0.72 -13.44
CA ARG A 90 -8.42 0.73 -13.22
C ARG A 90 -7.35 1.19 -12.26
N GLU A 91 -6.60 2.22 -12.65
CA GLU A 91 -5.69 2.87 -11.72
C GLU A 91 -6.47 3.69 -10.70
N LEU A 92 -6.28 3.39 -9.41
CA LEU A 92 -6.83 4.16 -8.31
C LEU A 92 -5.71 4.67 -7.41
N GLN A 93 -5.94 5.84 -6.83
CA GLN A 93 -5.11 6.38 -5.75
C GLN A 93 -5.77 6.08 -4.40
N ILE A 94 -5.04 5.40 -3.52
CA ILE A 94 -5.45 5.05 -2.17
C ILE A 94 -4.75 6.00 -1.20
N ARG A 95 -5.52 6.61 -0.30
CA ARG A 95 -4.96 7.41 0.81
C ARG A 95 -4.36 6.46 1.84
N GLY A 96 -3.34 6.92 2.57
CA GLY A 96 -2.81 6.15 3.69
C GLY A 96 -3.92 5.82 4.70
N LEU A 97 -3.89 4.58 5.20
CA LEU A 97 -4.91 4.00 6.05
C LEU A 97 -4.28 2.96 6.99
N ALA A 98 -4.97 2.59 8.05
CA ALA A 98 -4.60 1.45 8.88
C ALA A 98 -5.60 0.30 8.66
N VAL A 99 -5.09 -0.93 8.55
CA VAL A 99 -5.87 -2.13 8.28
C VAL A 99 -5.61 -3.15 9.38
N SER A 100 -6.61 -3.95 9.76
CA SER A 100 -6.38 -5.03 10.71
C SER A 100 -5.38 -6.02 10.12
N GLU A 101 -4.33 -6.34 10.87
CA GLU A 101 -3.24 -7.23 10.44
C GLU A 101 -3.77 -8.61 10.06
N THR A 102 -4.78 -9.07 10.79
CA THR A 102 -5.49 -10.33 10.58
C THR A 102 -6.97 -10.06 10.39
N GLU A 103 -7.71 -11.08 9.95
CA GLU A 103 -9.15 -11.12 10.14
C GLU A 103 -9.52 -10.95 11.62
N VAL A 104 -10.75 -10.48 11.88
CA VAL A 104 -11.28 -10.38 13.25
C VAL A 104 -11.41 -11.77 13.84
N THR A 105 -10.80 -11.97 15.01
CA THR A 105 -10.80 -13.29 15.66
C THR A 105 -12.11 -13.57 16.40
N ARG A 106 -12.38 -14.84 16.67
CA ARG A 106 -13.52 -15.26 17.50
C ARG A 106 -13.50 -14.61 18.87
N ARG A 107 -12.34 -14.50 19.50
CA ARG A 107 -12.18 -13.81 20.79
C ARG A 107 -12.59 -12.34 20.70
N GLN A 108 -12.11 -11.61 19.70
CA GLN A 108 -12.47 -10.19 19.52
C GLN A 108 -13.96 -10.00 19.28
N PHE A 109 -14.57 -10.85 18.45
CA PHE A 109 -16.01 -10.79 18.20
C PHE A 109 -16.84 -11.21 19.42
N ARG A 110 -16.35 -12.17 20.23
CA ARG A 110 -16.96 -12.55 21.51
C ARG A 110 -17.02 -11.38 22.48
N GLU A 111 -15.95 -10.58 22.57
CA GLU A 111 -15.93 -9.36 23.40
C GLU A 111 -17.01 -8.36 22.95
N PHE A 112 -17.15 -8.15 21.64
CA PHE A 112 -18.21 -7.32 21.08
C PHE A 112 -19.60 -7.81 21.47
N VAL A 113 -19.90 -9.09 21.24
CA VAL A 113 -21.21 -9.67 21.54
C VAL A 113 -21.51 -9.60 23.04
N THR A 114 -20.51 -9.86 23.89
CA THR A 114 -20.65 -9.83 25.34
C THR A 114 -20.91 -8.41 25.84
N ALA A 115 -20.14 -7.42 25.37
CA ALA A 115 -20.27 -6.04 25.80
C ALA A 115 -21.57 -5.37 25.33
N THR A 116 -22.03 -5.72 24.12
CA THR A 116 -23.20 -5.07 23.49
C THR A 116 -24.50 -5.85 23.63
N ARG A 117 -24.43 -7.11 24.07
CA ARG A 117 -25.54 -8.08 24.03
C ARG A 117 -26.12 -8.24 22.62
N ARG A 118 -25.30 -8.07 21.58
CA ARG A 118 -25.73 -8.19 20.19
C ARG A 118 -26.29 -9.59 19.92
N LYS A 119 -27.52 -9.65 19.39
CA LYS A 119 -28.12 -10.90 18.93
C LYS A 119 -27.65 -11.19 17.51
N VAL A 120 -26.71 -12.12 17.34
CA VAL A 120 -26.27 -12.56 16.01
C VAL A 120 -27.20 -13.66 15.51
N ARG A 121 -27.71 -13.53 14.28
CA ARG A 121 -28.66 -14.50 13.70
C ARG A 121 -27.94 -15.83 13.44
N PRO A 122 -28.51 -16.98 13.82
CA PRO A 122 -27.98 -18.27 13.40
C PRO A 122 -28.29 -18.53 11.91
N GLY A 123 -27.65 -19.54 11.36
CA GLY A 123 -27.73 -19.92 9.96
C GLY A 123 -26.58 -19.36 9.14
N CYS A 124 -25.78 -20.26 8.59
CA CYS A 124 -24.80 -19.98 7.55
C CYS A 124 -24.68 -21.22 6.66
N ASP A 125 -24.19 -21.03 5.45
CA ASP A 125 -23.82 -22.14 4.59
C ASP A 125 -22.50 -22.72 5.10
N THR A 126 -22.44 -24.03 5.28
CA THR A 126 -21.25 -24.72 5.75
C THR A 126 -20.89 -25.85 4.80
N HIS A 127 -19.60 -26.15 4.71
CA HIS A 127 -19.10 -27.31 3.96
C HIS A 127 -19.13 -28.59 4.81
N GLY A 128 -20.20 -28.77 5.61
CA GLY A 128 -20.48 -29.96 6.42
C GLY A 128 -19.25 -30.70 6.98
N ASP A 129 -19.20 -32.02 6.73
CA ASP A 129 -18.03 -32.89 6.97
C ASP A 129 -17.16 -33.08 5.71
N GLY A 130 -17.38 -32.24 4.68
CA GLY A 130 -16.70 -32.30 3.39
C GLY A 130 -17.03 -33.49 2.50
N ARG A 131 -17.95 -34.40 2.90
CA ARG A 131 -18.19 -35.65 2.15
C ARG A 131 -19.00 -35.49 0.86
N ASN A 132 -19.86 -34.47 0.77
CA ASN A 132 -20.69 -34.22 -0.42
C ASN A 132 -20.11 -33.14 -1.35
N GLY A 133 -19.05 -32.44 -0.92
CA GLY A 133 -18.43 -31.36 -1.68
C GLY A 133 -19.24 -30.06 -1.78
N ASN A 134 -20.42 -29.96 -1.16
CA ASN A 134 -21.34 -28.84 -1.30
C ASN A 134 -21.28 -27.85 -0.13
N TRP A 135 -21.72 -26.62 -0.40
CA TRP A 135 -22.05 -25.63 0.63
C TRP A 135 -23.55 -25.73 0.92
N ASP A 136 -23.88 -26.28 2.09
CA ASP A 136 -25.28 -26.51 2.47
C ASP A 136 -25.73 -25.51 3.54
N PRO A 137 -26.96 -24.99 3.46
CA PRO A 137 -27.49 -24.13 4.50
C PRO A 137 -27.71 -24.94 5.79
N VAL A 138 -27.07 -24.53 6.88
CA VAL A 138 -27.23 -25.14 8.20
C VAL A 138 -27.88 -24.13 9.15
N PRO A 139 -29.21 -24.19 9.38
CA PRO A 139 -29.94 -23.19 10.17
C PRO A 139 -29.47 -23.06 11.63
N THR A 140 -28.87 -24.12 12.16
CA THR A 140 -28.35 -24.17 13.53
C THR A 140 -26.89 -23.73 13.64
N ALA A 141 -26.18 -23.59 12.53
CA ALA A 141 -24.81 -23.12 12.53
C ALA A 141 -24.75 -21.64 12.95
N SER A 142 -23.66 -21.23 13.60
CA SER A 142 -23.49 -19.87 14.10
C SER A 142 -22.02 -19.56 14.28
N TRP A 143 -21.68 -18.30 14.54
CA TRP A 143 -20.31 -17.91 14.90
C TRP A 143 -19.76 -18.63 16.15
N ILE A 144 -20.65 -19.17 17.00
CA ILE A 144 -20.30 -19.98 18.17
C ILE A 144 -20.02 -21.42 17.75
N ASN A 145 -20.92 -22.01 16.98
CA ASN A 145 -20.85 -23.39 16.51
C ASN A 145 -21.02 -23.44 14.98
N PRO A 146 -19.94 -23.27 14.21
CA PRO A 146 -20.02 -23.21 12.74
C PRO A 146 -19.99 -24.60 12.08
N GLY A 147 -19.97 -25.69 12.86
CA GLY A 147 -19.89 -27.07 12.35
C GLY A 147 -18.46 -27.61 12.21
N PHE A 148 -17.44 -26.86 12.61
CA PHE A 148 -16.05 -27.32 12.67
C PHE A 148 -15.33 -26.70 13.88
N ALA A 149 -14.19 -27.28 14.27
CA ALA A 149 -13.43 -26.82 15.42
C ALA A 149 -12.79 -25.44 15.15
N GLN A 150 -13.02 -24.49 16.05
CA GLN A 150 -12.32 -23.20 16.05
C GLN A 150 -11.79 -22.86 17.44
N SER A 151 -10.54 -22.38 17.49
CA SER A 151 -9.96 -21.75 18.68
C SER A 151 -10.37 -20.27 18.76
N ASP A 152 -9.92 -19.56 19.78
CA ASP A 152 -10.23 -18.14 19.99
C ASP A 152 -9.47 -17.19 19.05
N ASP A 153 -8.35 -17.65 18.49
CA ASP A 153 -7.49 -16.89 17.58
C ASP A 153 -7.82 -17.15 16.10
N HIS A 154 -8.69 -18.11 15.81
CA HIS A 154 -9.25 -18.30 14.46
C HIS A 154 -10.19 -17.13 14.08
N PRO A 155 -10.35 -16.86 12.77
CA PRO A 155 -11.29 -15.85 12.30
C PRO A 155 -12.71 -16.19 12.75
N VAL A 156 -13.47 -15.16 13.11
CA VAL A 156 -14.91 -15.33 13.30
C VAL A 156 -15.56 -15.61 11.93
N VAL A 157 -16.42 -16.62 11.90
CA VAL A 157 -17.18 -17.02 10.70
C VAL A 157 -18.68 -17.00 11.02
N CYS A 158 -19.53 -17.27 10.01
CA CYS A 158 -20.99 -17.27 10.19
C CYS A 158 -21.50 -15.95 10.80
N VAL A 159 -20.93 -14.84 10.34
CA VAL A 159 -21.35 -13.47 10.66
C VAL A 159 -21.84 -12.80 9.38
N ALA A 160 -22.92 -12.04 9.47
CA ALA A 160 -23.42 -11.30 8.32
C ALA A 160 -22.65 -9.97 8.16
N TRP A 161 -22.73 -9.38 6.96
CA TRP A 161 -22.12 -8.07 6.69
C TRP A 161 -22.52 -7.00 7.72
N HIS A 162 -23.79 -7.00 8.15
CA HIS A 162 -24.28 -6.05 9.15
C HIS A 162 -23.67 -6.28 10.53
N ASP A 163 -23.36 -7.53 10.91
CA ASP A 163 -22.66 -7.83 12.17
C ASP A 163 -21.22 -7.33 12.13
N ALA A 164 -20.54 -7.47 10.99
CA ALA A 164 -19.18 -6.94 10.79
C ALA A 164 -19.17 -5.40 10.84
N ARG A 165 -20.16 -4.74 10.25
CA ARG A 165 -20.34 -3.28 10.33
C ARG A 165 -20.59 -2.83 11.77
N ASP A 166 -21.48 -3.51 12.50
CA ASP A 166 -21.79 -3.17 13.89
C ASP A 166 -20.58 -3.39 14.81
N TYR A 167 -19.79 -4.45 14.57
CA TYR A 167 -18.51 -4.68 15.26
C TYR A 167 -17.52 -3.52 15.02
N ALA A 168 -17.34 -3.09 13.78
CA ALA A 168 -16.45 -1.99 13.45
C ALA A 168 -16.89 -0.67 14.12
N ALA A 169 -18.20 -0.40 14.14
CA ALA A 169 -18.77 0.77 14.83
C ALA A 169 -18.56 0.70 16.35
N TRP A 170 -18.69 -0.48 16.96
CA TRP A 170 -18.41 -0.67 18.38
C TRP A 170 -16.94 -0.42 18.72
N ILE A 171 -16.00 -0.97 17.93
CA ILE A 171 -14.57 -0.69 18.12
C ILE A 171 -14.29 0.81 17.92
N ALA A 172 -14.88 1.45 16.90
CA ALA A 172 -14.72 2.88 16.66
C ALA A 172 -15.11 3.71 17.89
N SER A 173 -16.25 3.38 18.50
CA SER A 173 -16.71 4.04 19.73
C SER A 173 -15.78 3.78 20.91
N LYS A 174 -15.25 2.55 21.06
CA LYS A 174 -14.40 2.16 22.19
C LYS A 174 -13.01 2.79 22.11
N SER A 175 -12.42 2.85 20.91
CA SER A 175 -11.08 3.39 20.68
C SER A 175 -11.06 4.90 20.42
N ARG A 176 -12.21 5.50 20.08
CA ARG A 176 -12.33 6.87 19.54
C ARG A 176 -11.53 7.07 18.24
N GLN A 177 -11.37 6.00 17.47
CA GLN A 177 -10.74 6.01 16.14
C GLN A 177 -11.77 5.67 15.06
N PRO A 178 -11.56 6.09 13.80
CA PRO A 178 -12.55 5.94 12.73
C PRO A 178 -12.56 4.53 12.10
N TYR A 179 -12.74 3.49 12.91
CA TYR A 179 -12.84 2.11 12.43
C TYR A 179 -14.06 1.91 11.52
N ARG A 180 -13.86 1.15 10.45
CA ARG A 180 -14.89 0.78 9.46
C ARG A 180 -14.45 -0.45 8.68
N LEU A 181 -15.36 -1.02 7.90
CA LEU A 181 -15.01 -2.00 6.87
C LEU A 181 -14.18 -1.32 5.76
N LEU A 182 -13.28 -2.10 5.17
CA LEU A 182 -12.55 -1.70 3.98
C LEU A 182 -13.52 -1.58 2.80
N ARG A 183 -13.21 -0.65 1.90
CA ARG A 183 -13.75 -0.65 0.55
C ARG A 183 -13.01 -1.74 -0.24
N GLU A 184 -13.65 -2.25 -1.29
CA GLU A 184 -13.05 -3.27 -2.19
C GLU A 184 -11.63 -2.87 -2.63
N ALA A 185 -11.46 -1.64 -3.12
CA ALA A 185 -10.15 -1.17 -3.58
C ALA A 185 -9.10 -1.03 -2.46
N GLU A 186 -9.52 -0.77 -1.22
CA GLU A 186 -8.60 -0.72 -0.08
C GLU A 186 -8.18 -2.12 0.36
N TRP A 187 -9.11 -3.10 0.27
CA TRP A 187 -8.81 -4.50 0.53
C TRP A 187 -7.81 -5.05 -0.49
N GLU A 188 -8.02 -4.81 -1.78
CA GLU A 188 -7.09 -5.27 -2.81
C GLU A 188 -5.72 -4.56 -2.71
N TYR A 189 -5.70 -3.27 -2.38
CA TYR A 189 -4.45 -2.54 -2.13
C TYR A 189 -3.66 -3.15 -0.97
N ALA A 190 -4.34 -3.51 0.13
CA ALA A 190 -3.72 -4.18 1.27
C ALA A 190 -3.22 -5.59 0.90
N ALA A 191 -4.05 -6.38 0.23
CA ALA A 191 -3.75 -7.76 -0.14
C ALA A 191 -2.59 -7.89 -1.12
N ARG A 192 -2.45 -6.93 -2.06
CA ARG A 192 -1.36 -6.93 -3.04
C ARG A 192 -0.02 -6.51 -2.46
N ALA A 193 0.00 -5.76 -1.34
CA ALA A 193 1.24 -5.34 -0.67
C ALA A 193 2.30 -4.71 -1.62
N GLY A 194 1.87 -4.04 -2.69
CA GLY A 194 2.74 -3.43 -3.71
C GLY A 194 3.08 -4.30 -4.92
N THR A 195 2.64 -5.56 -4.98
CA THR A 195 2.78 -6.42 -6.16
C THR A 195 1.68 -6.18 -7.19
N THR A 196 1.93 -6.59 -8.44
CA THR A 196 0.96 -6.51 -9.55
C THR A 196 0.59 -7.89 -10.09
N SER A 197 1.09 -8.96 -9.49
CA SER A 197 0.79 -10.36 -9.82
C SER A 197 -0.41 -10.89 -9.03
N ALA A 198 -0.89 -12.08 -9.39
CA ALA A 198 -1.93 -12.80 -8.66
C ALA A 198 -1.52 -13.16 -7.21
N PHE A 199 -0.23 -13.27 -6.93
CA PHE A 199 0.33 -13.61 -5.62
C PHE A 199 1.44 -12.62 -5.22
N PHE A 200 1.73 -12.57 -3.91
CA PHE A 200 2.82 -11.78 -3.31
C PHE A 200 4.03 -12.63 -2.97
#